data_AF-A0A443SBB6-F1
#
_entry.id   AF-A0A443SBB6-F1
#
_cell.length_a   1.000
_cell.length_b   1.000
_cell.length_c   1.000
_cell.angle_alpha   90.00
_cell.angle_beta   90.00
_cell.angle_gamma   90.00
#
_symmetry.space_group_name_H-M   'P 1'
#
loop_
_entity.id
_entity.type
_entity.pdbx_description
1 polymer ?
#
loop_
_entity_poly.entity_id
_entity_poly.type
_entity_poly.pdbx_seq_one_letter_code
_entity_poly.pdbx_strand_id
1 'polypeptide(L)'
;TLACCNVHRSFPANFICLGIFTIGESFMLMMVGATTKPEIVWWAVLITAVVCIALTIFAFQTKIDFTVFNGLMFVLLIVLIVMGIIMMFVKSDLLRVVYAALGAFIFSAYLVIDTQMIIGGNHKYQMSPEDYVFAAITLYVDIINLFLMILSLLNSAQK
;
A
#
# COMPACT_ATOMS: atom_id res chain seq x y z
N THR A 1 -9.48 -12.77 7.29
CA THR A 1 -9.21 -14.13 7.81
C THR A 1 -8.10 -14.18 8.88
N LEU A 2 -7.26 -13.15 9.03
CA LEU A 2 -6.20 -13.09 10.06
C LEU A 2 -6.66 -12.67 11.49
N ALA A 3 -7.93 -12.29 11.66
CA ALA A 3 -8.46 -11.74 12.92
C ALA A 3 -9.07 -12.77 13.88
N CYS A 4 -9.41 -13.98 13.42
CA CYS A 4 -9.85 -15.05 14.31
C CYS A 4 -8.63 -15.81 14.84
N CYS A 5 -8.50 -15.90 16.17
CA CYS A 5 -7.57 -16.77 16.91
C CYS A 5 -6.13 -16.27 17.17
N ASN A 6 -5.88 -14.97 17.35
CA ASN A 6 -4.59 -14.44 17.85
C ASN A 6 -3.32 -14.93 17.08
N VAL A 7 -3.52 -15.44 15.87
CA VAL A 7 -2.47 -16.06 15.03
C VAL A 7 -1.41 -15.02 14.66
N HIS A 8 -1.80 -13.75 14.50
CA HIS A 8 -0.91 -12.63 14.26
C HIS A 8 0.13 -12.40 15.39
N ARG A 9 -0.18 -12.81 16.62
CA ARG A 9 0.73 -12.76 17.79
C ARG A 9 1.37 -14.10 18.15
N SER A 10 0.98 -15.18 17.49
CA SER A 10 1.43 -16.53 17.83
C SER A 10 2.69 -16.90 17.06
N PHE A 11 3.81 -17.03 17.75
CA PHE A 11 5.05 -17.58 17.18
C PHE A 11 4.96 -19.11 17.08
N PRO A 12 5.38 -19.75 15.96
CA PRO A 12 5.95 -19.18 14.73
C PRO A 12 4.91 -18.89 13.62
N ALA A 13 3.62 -19.09 13.89
CA ALA A 13 2.56 -19.01 12.89
C ALA A 13 2.50 -17.64 12.17
N ASN A 14 2.73 -16.54 12.88
CA ASN A 14 2.78 -15.20 12.31
C ASN A 14 3.85 -15.05 11.21
N PHE A 15 5.06 -15.58 11.39
CA PHE A 15 6.13 -15.56 10.40
C PHE A 15 5.85 -16.46 9.20
N ILE A 16 5.22 -17.62 9.43
CA ILE A 16 4.84 -18.52 8.33
C ILE A 16 3.80 -17.83 7.44
N CYS A 17 2.78 -17.19 8.04
CA CYS A 17 1.79 -16.42 7.30
C CYS A 17 2.43 -15.25 6.53
N LEU A 18 3.37 -14.52 7.15
CA LEU A 18 4.14 -13.46 6.49
C LEU A 18 4.92 -14.00 5.29
N GLY A 19 5.59 -15.14 5.43
CA GLY A 19 6.36 -15.75 4.35
C GLY A 19 5.48 -16.15 3.16
N ILE A 20 4.36 -16.82 3.42
CA ILE A 20 3.38 -17.21 2.37
C ILE A 20 2.85 -15.96 1.65
N PHE A 21 2.46 -14.95 2.41
CA PHE A 21 1.96 -13.68 1.87
C PHE A 21 3.01 -13.00 0.98
N THR A 22 4.24 -12.87 1.47
CA THR A 22 5.34 -12.22 0.74
C THR A 22 5.68 -12.95 -0.55
N ILE A 23 5.68 -14.28 -0.55
CA ILE A 23 5.92 -15.08 -1.75
C ILE A 23 4.79 -14.88 -2.77
N GLY A 24 3.54 -14.87 -2.33
CA GLY A 24 2.38 -14.63 -3.18
C GLY A 24 2.45 -13.26 -3.87
N GLU A 25 2.69 -12.20 -3.10
CA GLU A 25 2.85 -10.84 -3.62
C GLU A 25 4.05 -10.72 -4.56
N SER A 26 5.19 -11.31 -4.22
CA SER A 26 6.37 -11.33 -5.08
C SER A 26 6.10 -11.98 -6.44
N PHE A 27 5.32 -13.07 -6.46
CA PHE A 27 4.92 -13.73 -7.70
C PHE A 27 4.02 -12.83 -8.55
N MET A 28 3.04 -12.14 -7.95
CA MET A 28 2.19 -11.20 -8.67
C MET A 28 2.99 -10.01 -9.24
N LEU A 29 3.89 -9.44 -8.45
CA LEU A 29 4.79 -8.37 -8.88
C LEU A 29 5.71 -8.81 -10.02
N MET A 30 6.21 -10.04 -9.98
CA MET A 30 7.02 -10.61 -11.05
C MET A 30 6.24 -10.67 -12.38
N MET A 31 4.96 -11.07 -12.36
CA MET A 31 4.13 -11.11 -13.57
C MET A 31 3.91 -9.71 -14.18
N VAL A 32 3.69 -8.71 -13.33
CA VAL A 32 3.58 -7.31 -13.77
C VAL A 32 4.92 -6.79 -14.31
N GLY A 33 6.02 -7.09 -13.62
CA GLY A 33 7.37 -6.71 -14.02
C GLY A 33 7.79 -7.34 -15.34
N ALA A 34 7.46 -8.61 -15.57
CA ALA A 34 7.78 -9.34 -16.81
C ALA A 34 7.06 -8.78 -18.05
N THR A 35 5.95 -8.06 -17.86
CA THR A 35 5.17 -7.45 -18.94
C THR A 35 5.45 -5.94 -19.12
N THR A 36 6.34 -5.37 -18.30
CA THR A 36 6.67 -3.94 -18.30
C THR A 36 8.13 -3.72 -18.72
N LYS A 37 8.43 -2.61 -19.41
CA LYS A 37 9.80 -2.28 -19.80
C LYS A 37 10.69 -2.07 -18.55
N PRO A 38 11.91 -2.63 -18.48
CA PRO A 38 12.78 -2.50 -17.30
C PRO A 38 13.08 -1.06 -16.89
N GLU A 39 13.21 -0.16 -17.87
CA GLU A 39 13.45 1.27 -17.62
C GLU A 39 12.32 1.91 -16.80
N ILE A 40 11.06 1.57 -17.11
CA ILE A 40 9.88 2.08 -16.41
C ILE A 40 9.84 1.54 -14.97
N VAL A 41 10.20 0.26 -14.79
CA VAL A 41 10.22 -0.38 -13.47
C VAL A 41 11.21 0.31 -12.54
N TRP A 42 12.45 0.57 -12.99
CA TRP A 42 13.45 1.25 -12.16
C TRP A 42 13.04 2.68 -11.79
N TRP A 43 12.43 3.43 -12.72
CA TRP A 43 11.88 4.75 -12.40
C TRP A 43 10.74 4.67 -11.38
N ALA A 44 9.82 3.71 -11.51
CA ALA A 44 8.74 3.51 -10.56
C ALA A 44 9.27 3.18 -9.15
N VAL A 45 10.29 2.32 -9.05
CA VAL A 45 10.96 2.00 -7.77
C VAL A 45 11.58 3.26 -7.16
N LEU A 46 12.31 4.05 -7.93
CA LEU A 46 12.96 5.27 -7.45
C LEU A 46 11.94 6.28 -6.91
N ILE A 47 10.88 6.56 -7.69
CA ILE A 47 9.83 7.50 -7.30
C ILE A 47 9.12 7.01 -6.04
N THR A 48 8.78 5.72 -5.98
CA THR A 48 8.11 5.14 -4.80
C THR A 48 9.01 5.28 -3.57
N ALA A 49 10.30 4.96 -3.67
CA ALA A 49 11.23 5.10 -2.55
C ALA A 49 11.30 6.55 -2.03
N VAL A 50 11.41 7.53 -2.93
CA VAL A 50 11.43 8.95 -2.57
C VAL A 50 10.12 9.37 -1.90
N VAL A 51 8.97 8.99 -2.46
CA VAL A 51 7.65 9.32 -1.91
C VAL A 51 7.46 8.67 -0.53
N CYS A 52 7.79 7.39 -0.38
CA CYS A 52 7.70 6.69 0.90
C CYS A 52 8.56 7.36 1.97
N ILE A 53 9.82 7.68 1.66
CA ILE A 53 10.71 8.35 2.62
C ILE A 53 10.15 9.73 2.99
N ALA A 54 9.73 10.53 2.02
CA ALA A 54 9.20 11.86 2.26
C ALA A 54 7.92 11.83 3.13
N LEU A 55 6.98 10.95 2.80
CA LEU A 55 5.72 10.79 3.55
C LEU A 55 5.95 10.21 4.94
N THR A 56 6.90 9.28 5.08
CA THR A 56 7.30 8.73 6.38
C THR A 56 7.84 9.85 7.27
N ILE A 57 8.80 10.64 6.77
CA ILE A 57 9.36 11.80 7.50
C ILE A 57 8.24 12.78 7.87
N PHE A 58 7.34 13.07 6.94
CA PHE A 58 6.19 13.92 7.19
C PHE A 58 5.29 13.37 8.33
N ALA A 59 4.99 12.07 8.32
CA ALA A 59 4.19 11.41 9.35
C ALA A 59 4.83 11.50 10.74
N PHE A 60 6.17 11.44 10.82
CA PHE A 60 6.92 11.62 12.07
C PHE A 60 6.88 13.05 12.61
N GLN A 61 6.84 14.06 11.73
CA GLN A 61 7.00 15.47 12.12
C GLN A 61 5.68 16.21 12.31
N THR A 62 4.63 15.77 11.62
CA THR A 62 3.33 16.44 11.65
C THR A 62 2.66 16.31 13.01
N LYS A 63 2.01 17.39 13.46
CA LYS A 63 1.22 17.42 14.71
C LYS A 63 -0.24 17.03 14.47
N ILE A 64 -0.64 16.88 13.21
CA ILE A 64 -2.00 16.51 12.83
C ILE A 64 -2.10 14.98 12.96
N ASP A 65 -3.09 14.55 13.73
CA ASP A 65 -3.43 13.14 13.86
C ASP A 65 -4.27 12.71 12.65
N PHE A 66 -3.64 12.05 11.68
CA PHE A 66 -4.32 11.52 10.49
C PHE A 66 -5.01 10.18 10.79
N THR A 67 -4.67 9.50 11.88
CA THR A 67 -5.25 8.19 12.23
C THR A 67 -6.76 8.26 12.40
N VAL A 68 -7.29 9.45 12.72
CA VAL A 68 -8.74 9.72 12.81
C VAL A 68 -9.49 9.49 11.49
N PHE A 69 -8.80 9.59 10.36
CA PHE A 69 -9.38 9.40 9.01
C PHE A 69 -9.37 7.94 8.56
N ASN A 70 -8.92 6.98 9.38
CA ASN A 70 -8.85 5.57 9.01
C ASN A 70 -10.20 5.02 8.50
N GLY A 71 -11.33 5.44 9.12
CA GLY A 71 -12.66 5.06 8.66
C GLY A 71 -13.02 5.59 7.26
N LEU A 72 -12.59 6.80 6.90
CA LEU A 72 -12.77 7.36 5.56
C LEU A 72 -11.92 6.58 4.54
N MET A 73 -10.67 6.29 4.89
CA MET A 73 -9.78 5.55 4.00
C MET A 73 -10.33 4.15 3.69
N PHE A 74 -10.91 3.47 4.67
CA PHE A 74 -11.56 2.17 4.45
C PHE A 74 -12.66 2.24 3.37
N VAL A 75 -13.47 3.30 3.37
CA VAL A 75 -14.50 3.51 2.34
C VAL A 75 -13.86 3.77 0.98
N LEU A 76 -12.82 4.61 0.92
CA LEU A 76 -12.08 4.90 -0.31
C LEU A 76 -11.42 3.65 -0.91
N LEU A 77 -10.89 2.76 -0.07
CA LEU A 77 -10.32 1.49 -0.52
C LEU A 77 -11.37 0.58 -1.14
N ILE A 78 -12.57 0.48 -0.56
CA ILE A 78 -13.68 -0.29 -1.15
C ILE A 78 -14.03 0.27 -2.53
N VAL A 79 -14.14 1.59 -2.66
CA VAL A 79 -14.41 2.25 -3.96
C VAL A 79 -13.31 1.92 -4.97
N LEU A 80 -12.04 1.98 -4.56
CA LEU A 80 -10.90 1.65 -5.42
C LEU A 80 -10.96 0.19 -5.88
N ILE A 81 -11.27 -0.76 -5.00
CA ILE A 81 -11.41 -2.19 -5.34
C ILE A 81 -12.53 -2.39 -6.36
N VAL A 82 -13.72 -1.81 -6.13
CA VAL A 82 -14.86 -1.93 -7.06
C VAL A 82 -14.51 -1.33 -8.42
N MET A 83 -13.87 -0.16 -8.44
CA MET A 83 -13.40 0.48 -9.66
C MET A 83 -12.37 -0.40 -10.41
N GLY A 84 -11.44 -1.02 -9.68
CA GLY A 84 -10.45 -1.96 -10.23
C GLY A 84 -11.11 -3.18 -10.89
N ILE A 85 -12.18 -3.71 -10.31
CA ILE A 85 -12.96 -4.81 -10.90
C ILE A 85 -13.62 -4.37 -12.22
N ILE A 86 -14.23 -3.19 -12.24
CA ILE A 86 -14.88 -2.65 -13.45
C ILE A 86 -13.83 -2.46 -14.57
N MET A 87 -12.62 -2.03 -14.23
CA MET A 87 -11.53 -1.82 -15.20
C MET A 87 -11.00 -3.10 -15.85
N MET A 88 -11.26 -4.28 -15.28
CA MET A 88 -10.95 -5.54 -15.95
C MET A 88 -11.76 -5.71 -17.25
N PHE A 89 -12.97 -5.15 -17.29
CA PHE A 89 -13.87 -5.21 -18.44
C PHE A 89 -13.77 -3.97 -19.34
N VAL A 90 -13.50 -2.80 -18.75
CA VAL A 90 -13.46 -1.52 -19.47
C VAL A 90 -12.02 -1.17 -19.88
N LYS A 91 -11.72 -1.26 -21.17
CA LYS A 91 -10.42 -0.93 -21.74
C LYS A 91 -10.34 0.55 -22.14
N SER A 92 -10.16 1.44 -21.16
CA SER A 92 -9.92 2.88 -21.40
C SER A 92 -8.60 3.32 -20.78
N ASP A 93 -7.72 3.92 -21.58
CA ASP A 93 -6.42 4.43 -21.10
C ASP A 93 -6.59 5.64 -20.18
N LEU A 94 -7.56 6.54 -20.46
CA LEU A 94 -7.87 7.66 -19.59
C LEU A 94 -8.34 7.19 -18.21
N LEU A 95 -9.26 6.22 -18.16
CA LEU A 95 -9.73 5.67 -16.88
C LEU A 95 -8.57 5.02 -16.10
N ARG A 96 -7.67 4.31 -16.78
CA ARG A 96 -6.48 3.72 -16.16
C ARG A 96 -5.58 4.77 -15.50
N VAL A 97 -5.33 5.89 -16.18
CA VAL A 97 -4.54 6.99 -15.63
C VAL A 97 -5.22 7.62 -14.42
N VAL A 98 -6.52 7.91 -14.51
CA VAL A 98 -7.30 8.47 -13.39
C VAL A 98 -7.30 7.53 -12.19
N TYR A 99 -7.50 6.23 -12.41
CA TYR A 99 -7.46 5.22 -11.37
C TYR A 99 -6.10 5.12 -10.69
N ALA A 100 -5.04 5.09 -11.48
CA ALA A 100 -3.69 5.00 -10.94
C ALA A 100 -3.31 6.28 -10.16
N ALA A 101 -3.73 7.46 -10.62
CA ALA A 101 -3.52 8.71 -9.90
C ALA A 101 -4.28 8.76 -8.56
N LEU A 102 -5.56 8.38 -8.56
CA LEU A 102 -6.37 8.31 -7.34
C LEU A 102 -5.84 7.25 -6.38
N GLY A 103 -5.47 6.07 -6.89
CA GLY A 103 -4.86 5.00 -6.13
C GLY A 103 -3.55 5.44 -5.48
N ALA A 104 -2.66 6.08 -6.23
CA ALA A 104 -1.39 6.61 -5.70
C ALA A 104 -1.64 7.62 -4.56
N PHE A 105 -2.62 8.51 -4.70
CA PHE A 105 -3.00 9.44 -3.64
C PHE A 105 -3.55 8.72 -2.40
N ILE A 106 -4.44 7.73 -2.58
CA ILE A 106 -5.04 6.96 -1.50
C ILE A 106 -3.97 6.15 -0.74
N PHE A 107 -3.11 5.41 -1.44
CA PHE A 107 -2.05 4.63 -0.79
C PHE A 107 -0.97 5.50 -0.15
N SER A 108 -0.73 6.70 -0.69
CA SER A 108 0.11 7.70 0.00
C SER A 108 -0.50 8.16 1.32
N ALA A 109 -1.83 8.36 1.37
CA ALA A 109 -2.54 8.73 2.60
C ALA A 109 -2.57 7.57 3.61
N TYR A 110 -2.78 6.33 3.15
CA TYR A 110 -2.64 5.12 3.97
C TYR A 110 -1.25 5.03 4.58
N LEU A 111 -0.19 5.20 3.80
CA LEU A 111 1.18 5.14 4.29
C LEU A 111 1.45 6.13 5.43
N VAL A 112 0.89 7.36 5.35
CA VAL A 112 0.98 8.33 6.45
C VAL A 112 0.22 7.86 7.69
N ILE A 113 -1.02 7.38 7.52
CA ILE A 113 -1.89 6.92 8.61
C ILE A 113 -1.30 5.70 9.31
N ASP A 114 -0.86 4.70 8.55
CA ASP A 114 -0.30 3.46 9.05
C ASP A 114 1.05 3.72 9.72
N THR A 115 1.88 4.60 9.16
CA THR A 115 3.11 5.06 9.84
C THR A 115 2.79 5.71 11.19
N GLN A 116 1.78 6.59 11.28
CA GLN A 116 1.38 7.21 12.55
C GLN A 116 0.83 6.20 13.56
N MET A 117 0.05 5.20 13.11
CA MET A 117 -0.45 4.13 13.98
C MET A 117 0.68 3.25 14.52
N ILE A 118 1.73 3.00 13.72
CA ILE A 118 2.91 2.22 14.13
C ILE A 118 3.78 3.00 15.12
N ILE A 119 4.01 4.30 14.87
CA ILE A 119 4.80 5.15 15.78
C ILE A 119 4.09 5.33 17.13
N GLY A 120 2.75 5.38 17.13
CA GLY A 120 1.96 5.59 18.32
C GLY A 120 2.13 6.98 18.93
N GLY A 121 2.13 7.09 20.26
CA GLY A 121 2.34 8.36 20.98
C GLY A 121 1.04 9.02 21.43
N ASN A 122 0.70 10.18 20.86
CA ASN A 122 -0.53 10.92 21.18
C ASN A 122 -1.64 10.72 20.14
N HIS A 123 -1.46 9.84 19.16
CA HIS A 123 -2.45 9.55 18.13
C HIS A 123 -3.65 8.78 18.71
N LYS A 124 -4.86 9.05 18.21
CA LYS A 124 -6.10 8.42 18.68
C LYS A 124 -6.12 6.91 18.46
N TYR A 125 -5.60 6.46 17.33
CA TYR A 125 -5.48 5.04 17.00
C TYR A 125 -4.00 4.65 16.93
N GLN A 126 -3.64 3.55 17.59
CA GLN A 126 -2.25 3.07 17.68
C GLN A 126 -2.24 1.54 17.65
N MET A 127 -1.21 0.96 17.06
CA MET A 127 -0.98 -0.49 17.10
C MET A 127 -0.25 -0.88 18.38
N SER A 128 -0.52 -2.09 18.89
CA SER A 128 0.27 -2.63 20.00
C SER A 128 1.68 -2.96 19.51
N PRO A 129 2.73 -2.74 20.32
CA PRO A 129 4.09 -3.20 20.00
C PRO A 129 4.19 -4.71 19.72
N GLU A 130 3.25 -5.50 20.25
CA GLU A 130 3.14 -6.94 20.01
C GLU A 130 2.70 -7.28 18.57
N ASP A 131 2.15 -6.31 17.83
CA ASP A 131 1.61 -6.47 16.49
C ASP A 131 2.63 -6.13 15.39
N TYR A 132 3.93 -6.28 15.66
CA TYR A 132 5.01 -5.88 14.75
C TYR A 132 4.95 -6.57 13.37
N VAL A 133 4.54 -7.84 13.31
CA VAL A 133 4.35 -8.55 12.02
C VAL A 133 3.21 -7.91 11.23
N PHE A 134 2.11 -7.59 11.89
CA PHE A 134 0.97 -6.96 11.26
C PHE A 134 1.31 -5.54 10.78
N ALA A 135 1.98 -4.75 11.62
CA ALA A 135 2.52 -3.44 11.26
C ALA A 135 3.40 -3.50 10.00
N ALA A 136 4.32 -4.46 9.93
CA ALA A 136 5.19 -4.66 8.77
C ALA A 136 4.41 -5.04 7.51
N ILE A 137 3.40 -5.92 7.62
CA ILE A 137 2.55 -6.31 6.49
C ILE A 137 1.76 -5.10 5.97
N THR A 138 1.13 -4.33 6.86
CA THR A 138 0.35 -3.15 6.50
C THR A 138 1.20 -2.14 5.74
N LEU A 139 2.36 -1.76 6.29
CA LEU A 139 3.26 -0.82 5.62
C LEU A 139 3.79 -1.36 4.28
N TYR A 140 4.08 -2.67 4.20
CA TYR A 140 4.50 -3.32 2.97
C TYR A 140 3.42 -3.23 1.88
N VAL A 141 2.16 -3.53 2.24
CA VAL A 141 1.02 -3.49 1.31
C VAL A 141 0.82 -2.07 0.76
N ASP A 142 0.96 -1.04 1.58
CA ASP A 142 0.86 0.35 1.12
C ASP A 142 1.95 0.70 0.11
N ILE A 143 3.20 0.34 0.42
CA ILE A 143 4.35 0.63 -0.46
C ILE A 143 4.21 -0.11 -1.79
N ILE A 144 3.83 -1.40 -1.78
CA ILE A 144 3.65 -2.19 -3.00
C ILE A 144 2.51 -1.65 -3.85
N ASN A 145 1.38 -1.30 -3.24
CA ASN A 145 0.26 -0.74 -3.99
C ASN A 145 0.60 0.65 -4.55
N LEU A 146 1.26 1.51 -3.78
CA LEU A 146 1.77 2.79 -4.27
C LEU A 146 2.71 2.60 -5.47
N PHE A 147 3.63 1.63 -5.38
CA PHE A 147 4.51 1.25 -6.49
C PHE A 147 3.72 0.83 -7.72
N LEU A 148 2.74 -0.05 -7.60
CA LEU A 148 1.91 -0.52 -8.72
C LEU A 148 1.13 0.62 -9.38
N MET A 149 0.63 1.58 -8.59
CA MET A 149 -0.06 2.76 -9.11
C MET A 149 0.89 3.69 -9.86
N ILE A 150 2.07 3.97 -9.31
CA ILE A 150 3.11 4.76 -9.99
C ILE A 150 3.59 4.06 -11.27
N LEU A 151 3.83 2.75 -11.22
CA LEU A 151 4.20 1.94 -12.37
C LEU A 151 3.16 2.02 -13.48
N SER A 152 1.87 1.93 -13.12
CA SER A 152 0.76 2.06 -14.07
C SER A 152 0.71 3.45 -14.72
N LEU A 153 0.94 4.52 -13.95
CA LEU A 153 1.02 5.89 -14.48
C LEU A 153 2.16 6.05 -15.49
N LEU A 154 3.37 5.61 -15.13
CA LEU A 154 4.53 5.69 -16.02
C LEU A 154 4.35 4.84 -17.27
N ASN A 155 3.77 3.65 -17.13
CA ASN A 155 3.51 2.76 -18.26
C ASN A 155 2.47 3.35 -19.23
N SER A 156 1.44 4.03 -18.71
CA SER A 156 0.47 4.76 -19.55
C SER A 156 1.07 5.98 -20.25
N ALA A 157 2.10 6.62 -19.68
CA ALA A 157 2.77 7.78 -20.29
C ALA A 157 3.77 7.42 -21.41
N GLN A 158 4.11 6.13 -21.56
CA GLN A 158 5.09 5.62 -22.53
C GLN A 158 4.43 4.87 -23.70
N LYS A 159 3.09 4.87 -23.76
CA LYS A 159 2.30 4.39 -24.90
C LYS A 159 2.09 5.50 -25.91
#